data_AF-Q6MDH6-F1
#
_entry.id   AF-Q6MDH6-F1
#
_cell.length_a   1.000
_cell.length_b   1.000
_cell.length_c   1.000
_cell.angle_alpha   90.00
_cell.angle_beta   90.00
_cell.angle_gamma   90.00
#
_symmetry.space_group_name_H-M   'P 1'
#
loop_
_entity.id
_entity.type
_entity.pdbx_description
1 polymer ?
#
loop_
_entity_poly.entity_id
_entity_poly.type
_entity_poly.pdbx_seq_one_letter_code
_entity_poly.pdbx_strand_id
1 'polypeptide(L)'
;MSLWKEIEKILQEMVEGQRKTLLNCGQRIIPFLTTDDILQPNDFAELENNPCFRYEEGILAGILSVQTALRANQSEISEKINGKI
;
A
#
# COMPACT_ATOMS: atom_id res chain seq x y z
N MET A 1 -2.63 0.27 -24.89
CA MET A 1 -2.93 -0.22 -23.52
C MET A 1 -4.02 0.70 -22.96
N SER A 2 -4.90 0.26 -22.06
CA SER A 2 -5.89 1.17 -21.46
C SER A 2 -5.18 2.09 -20.46
N LEU A 3 -5.46 3.40 -20.48
CA LEU A 3 -4.92 4.39 -19.53
C LEU A 3 -5.08 3.91 -18.08
N TRP A 4 -6.21 3.28 -17.77
CA TRP A 4 -6.47 2.74 -16.45
C TRP A 4 -5.48 1.63 -16.04
N LYS A 5 -5.11 0.74 -16.99
CA LYS A 5 -4.11 -0.30 -16.72
C LYS A 5 -2.73 0.30 -16.43
N GLU A 6 -2.41 1.45 -17.02
CA GLU A 6 -1.14 2.15 -16.76
C GLU A 6 -1.15 2.81 -15.39
N ILE A 7 -2.25 3.48 -15.00
CA ILE A 7 -2.41 4.05 -13.66
C ILE A 7 -2.32 2.95 -12.59
N GLU A 8 -3.04 1.84 -12.79
CA GLU A 8 -3.03 0.71 -11.85
C GLU A 8 -1.63 0.10 -11.72
N LYS A 9 -0.89 0.00 -12.83
CA LYS A 9 0.49 -0.48 -12.84
C LYS A 9 1.40 0.45 -12.03
N ILE A 10 1.31 1.76 -12.24
CA ILE A 10 2.11 2.75 -11.50
C ILE A 10 1.80 2.68 -10.01
N LEU A 11 0.52 2.60 -9.62
CA LEU A 11 0.13 2.45 -8.22
C LEU A 11 0.67 1.16 -7.60
N GLN A 12 0.64 0.05 -8.34
CA GLN A 12 1.20 -1.21 -7.89
C GLN A 12 2.72 -1.11 -7.66
N GLU A 13 3.45 -0.48 -8.58
CA GLU A 13 4.89 -0.22 -8.44
C GLU A 13 5.19 0.68 -7.22
N MET A 14 4.35 1.69 -6.96
CA MET A 14 4.46 2.54 -5.77
C MET A 14 4.23 1.74 -4.47
N VAL A 15 3.24 0.86 -4.43
CA VAL A 15 2.98 -0.03 -3.29
C VAL A 15 4.18 -0.94 -3.02
N GLU A 16 4.73 -1.57 -4.06
CA GLU A 16 5.89 -2.45 -3.94
C GLU A 16 7.15 -1.72 -3.50
N GLY A 17 7.37 -0.51 -4.04
CA GLY A 17 8.45 0.37 -3.60
C GLY A 17 8.32 0.73 -2.12
N GLN A 18 7.13 1.16 -1.70
CA GLN A 18 6.90 1.56 -0.32
C GLN A 18 6.99 0.38 0.65
N ARG A 19 6.55 -0.83 0.27
CA ARG A 19 6.73 -2.05 1.07
C ARG A 19 8.21 -2.35 1.33
N LYS A 20 9.08 -2.14 0.33
CA LYS A 20 10.53 -2.29 0.50
C LYS A 20 11.11 -1.23 1.44
N THR A 21 10.67 0.02 1.31
CA THR A 21 11.06 1.10 2.25
C THR A 21 10.66 0.76 3.67
N LEU A 22 9.43 0.30 3.88
CA LEU A 22 8.91 -0.09 5.18
C LEU A 22 9.69 -1.27 5.77
N LEU A 23 10.01 -2.30 4.97
CA LEU A 23 10.87 -3.41 5.40
C LEU A 23 12.26 -2.94 5.82
N ASN A 24 12.89 -2.11 4.99
CA ASN A 24 14.22 -1.58 5.31
C ASN A 24 14.19 -0.71 6.57
N CYS A 25 13.10 0.04 6.80
CA CYS A 25 12.90 0.80 8.03
C CYS A 25 12.75 -0.14 9.24
N GLY A 26 11.90 -1.17 9.13
CA GLY A 26 11.69 -2.17 10.16
C GLY A 26 12.96 -2.95 10.49
N GLN A 27 13.74 -3.34 9.49
CA GLN A 27 15.00 -4.07 9.67
C GLN A 27 16.11 -3.25 10.33
N ARG A 28 16.04 -1.91 10.32
CA ARG A 28 16.94 -1.07 11.13
C ARG A 28 16.61 -1.12 12.61
N ILE A 29 15.38 -1.52 12.97
CA ILE A 29 14.89 -1.64 14.35
C ILE A 29 15.02 -3.10 14.81
N ILE A 30 14.52 -4.03 13.99
CA ILE A 30 14.53 -5.48 14.21
C ILE A 30 15.25 -6.16 13.05
N PRO A 31 16.55 -6.49 13.15
CA PRO A 31 17.37 -6.97 12.03
C PRO A 31 16.85 -8.22 11.30
N PHE A 32 16.07 -9.05 11.99
CA PHE A 32 15.55 -10.31 11.45
C PHE A 32 14.11 -10.21 10.93
N LEU A 33 13.57 -8.99 10.82
CA LEU A 33 12.20 -8.77 10.34
C LEU A 33 12.04 -9.28 8.91
N THR A 34 10.97 -10.03 8.67
CA THR A 34 10.62 -10.58 7.37
C THR A 34 9.51 -9.76 6.69
N THR A 35 9.23 -10.07 5.42
CA THR A 35 8.12 -9.46 4.69
C THR A 35 6.75 -9.81 5.28
N ASP A 36 6.64 -10.98 5.91
CA ASP A 36 5.38 -11.45 6.49
C ASP A 36 5.10 -10.72 7.80
N ASP A 37 6.14 -10.44 8.59
CA ASP A 37 6.05 -9.68 9.84
C ASP A 37 5.51 -8.25 9.62
N ILE A 38 5.78 -7.65 8.46
CA ILE A 38 5.26 -6.32 8.09
C ILE A 38 3.74 -6.32 7.88
N LEU A 39 3.14 -7.48 7.61
CA LEU A 39 1.70 -7.58 7.50
C LEU A 39 1.03 -7.49 8.88
N GLN A 40 1.78 -7.76 9.95
CA GLN A 40 1.31 -7.73 11.34
C GLN A 40 2.28 -6.96 12.25
N PRO A 41 2.54 -5.66 11.96
CA PRO A 41 3.58 -4.91 12.68
C PRO A 41 3.22 -4.65 14.15
N ASN A 42 1.94 -4.77 14.52
CA ASN A 42 1.44 -4.64 15.88
C ASN A 42 1.91 -5.78 16.80
N ASP A 43 2.42 -6.88 16.24
CA ASP A 43 3.02 -7.97 17.04
C ASP A 43 4.41 -7.58 17.58
N PHE A 44 4.97 -6.45 17.12
CA PHE A 44 6.29 -5.94 17.50
C PHE A 44 6.16 -4.55 18.13
N ALA A 45 6.24 -4.50 19.46
CA ALA A 45 6.14 -3.24 20.21
C ALA A 45 7.22 -2.22 19.79
N GLU A 46 8.38 -2.68 19.35
CA GLU A 46 9.47 -1.83 18.87
C GLU A 46 9.12 -1.12 17.56
N LEU A 47 8.29 -1.71 16.71
CA LEU A 47 7.80 -1.10 15.47
C LEU A 47 6.66 -0.12 15.76
N GLU A 48 5.71 -0.53 16.60
CA GLU A 48 4.57 0.30 16.98
C GLU A 48 5.01 1.62 17.63
N ASN A 49 6.01 1.55 18.51
CA ASN A 49 6.54 2.72 19.22
C ASN A 49 7.59 3.51 18.43
N ASN A 50 7.92 3.13 17.19
CA ASN A 50 8.91 3.82 16.38
C ASN A 50 8.27 4.83 15.42
N PRO A 51 8.46 6.15 15.61
CA PRO A 51 7.82 7.16 14.77
C PRO A 51 8.20 7.07 13.29
N CYS A 52 9.44 6.69 12.98
CA CYS A 52 9.90 6.54 11.60
C CYS A 52 9.18 5.39 10.91
N PHE A 53 9.05 4.24 11.59
CA PHE A 53 8.31 3.10 11.06
C PHE A 53 6.84 3.43 10.83
N ARG A 54 6.18 4.05 11.82
CA ARG A 54 4.77 4.46 11.73
C ARG A 54 4.51 5.48 10.61
N TYR A 55 5.47 6.37 10.35
CA TYR A 55 5.38 7.30 9.23
C TYR A 55 5.38 6.58 7.88
N GLU A 56 6.33 5.65 7.66
CA GLU A 56 6.41 4.88 6.42
C GLU A 56 5.19 3.96 6.21
N GLU A 57 4.65 3.41 7.31
CA GLU A 57 3.42 2.63 7.29
C GLU A 57 2.22 3.50 6.88
N GLY A 58 2.13 4.72 7.41
CA GLY A 58 1.11 5.70 7.03
C GLY A 58 1.15 6.06 5.55
N ILE A 59 2.34 6.20 4.96
CA ILE A 59 2.49 6.41 3.51
C ILE A 59 1.93 5.22 2.73
N LEU A 60 2.28 3.99 3.13
CA LEU A 60 1.75 2.78 2.48
C LEU A 60 0.23 2.73 2.55
N ALA A 61 -0.35 3.02 3.72
CA ALA A 61 -1.79 3.10 3.91
C ALA A 61 -2.45 4.16 3.01
N GLY A 62 -1.80 5.32 2.83
CA GLY A 62 -2.26 6.36 1.91
C GLY A 62 -2.30 5.89 0.45
N ILE A 63 -1.24 5.25 -0.03
CA ILE A 63 -1.16 4.71 -1.41
C ILE A 63 -2.26 3.65 -1.62
N LEU A 64 -2.44 2.73 -0.68
CA LEU A 64 -3.47 1.69 -0.74
C LEU A 64 -4.89 2.29 -0.72
N SER A 65 -5.10 3.38 0.02
CA SER A 65 -6.38 4.09 0.05
C SER A 65 -6.69 4.70 -1.32
N VAL A 66 -5.72 5.34 -1.97
CA VAL A 66 -5.85 5.88 -3.33
C VAL A 66 -6.14 4.76 -4.33
N GLN A 67 -5.40 3.65 -4.28
CA GLN A 67 -5.64 2.50 -5.16
C GLN A 67 -7.06 1.95 -4.99
N THR A 68 -7.53 1.81 -3.75
CA THR A 68 -8.89 1.34 -3.46
C THR A 68 -9.95 2.30 -4.01
N ALA A 69 -9.80 3.60 -3.76
CA ALA A 69 -10.74 4.62 -4.23
C ALA A 69 -10.84 4.65 -5.76
N LEU A 70 -9.70 4.57 -6.46
CA LEU A 70 -9.68 4.62 -7.90
C LEU A 70 -10.25 3.32 -8.54
N ARG A 71 -10.00 2.15 -7.94
CA ARG A 71 -10.65 0.88 -8.36
C ARG A 71 -12.16 0.96 -8.23
N ALA A 72 -12.67 1.47 -7.11
CA ALA A 72 -14.11 1.66 -6.90
C ALA A 72 -14.71 2.60 -7.96
N ASN A 73 -14.06 3.74 -8.22
CA ASN A 73 -14.47 4.69 -9.25
C ASN A 73 -14.47 4.05 -10.66
N GLN A 74 -13.46 3.25 -10.99
CA GLN A 74 -13.40 2.56 -12.27
C GLN A 74 -14.55 1.54 -12.43
N SER A 75 -14.86 0.78 -11.38
CA SER A 75 -16.01 -0.13 -11.36
C SER A 75 -17.31 0.62 -11.59
N GLU A 76 -17.55 1.71 -10.87
CA GLU A 76 -18.77 2.53 -11.03
C GLU A 76 -18.90 3.11 -12.45
N ILE A 77 -17.82 3.64 -13.02
CA ILE A 77 -17.81 4.15 -14.40
C ILE A 77 -18.16 3.03 -15.39
N SER A 78 -17.60 1.83 -15.18
CA SER A 78 -17.87 0.68 -16.03
C SER A 78 -19.32 0.22 -15.96
N GLU A 79 -19.96 0.31 -14.78
CA GLU A 79 -21.37 -0.04 -14.59
C GLU A 79 -22.31 0.97 -15.27
N LYS A 80 -22.00 2.27 -15.17
CA LYS A 80 -22.73 3.35 -15.87
C LYS A 80 -22.65 3.20 -17.39
N ILE A 81 -21.46 2.90 -17.93
CA ILE A 81 -21.29 2.67 -19.38
C ILE A 81 -22.09 1.45 -19.86
N ASN A 82 -22.18 0.41 -19.04
CA ASN A 82 -22.91 -0.81 -19.35
C ASN A 82 -24.43 -0.72 -19.06
N GLY A 83 -24.95 0.46 -18.68
CA GLY A 83 -26.38 0.69 -18.46
C GLY A 83 -26.97 -0.10 -17.29
N LYS A 84 -26.13 -0.51 -16.31
CA LYS A 84 -26.59 -1.22 -15.10
C LYS A 84 -27.04 -0.28 -13.98
N ILE A 85 -26.84 1.02 -14.16
CA ILE A 85 -27.31 2.11 -13.29
C ILE A 85 -27.74 3.26 -14.20
#